data_AF-G5AYD8-F1
#
_entry.id   AF-G5AYD8-F1
#
_cell.length_a   1.000
_cell.length_b   1.000
_cell.length_c   1.000
_cell.angle_alpha   90.00
_cell.angle_beta   90.00
_cell.angle_gamma   90.00
#
_symmetry.space_group_name_H-M   'P 1'
#
loop_
_entity.id
_entity.type
_entity.pdbx_description
1 polymer ?
#
loop_
_entity_poly.entity_id
_entity_poly.type
_entity_poly.pdbx_seq_one_letter_code
_entity_poly.pdbx_strand_id
1 'polypeptide(L)'
;MLGIFNVLMWYFLLVLYMGQIKGVFGKYEPLTYRTGCTLWGVFIVSSLGLDILCIITGLIAIVLTVVELSKFKTVSYKNYGQAKLGREVSRVLLIVYHLEVSIALTHAIFMCGSLFIFSGALTVFAQRRPTMYTMSYAIVVNIISSCIAGLGLLLLTVELSVAIFLTETSMWQMRSAKMLSEYVFLFTALELFVTCVAIQWAYKAKKSNLNT
;
A
#
# COMPACT_ATOMS: atom_id res chain seq x y z
N MET A 1 2.70 7.28 -15.39
CA MET A 1 2.00 8.48 -15.91
C MET A 1 1.33 9.29 -14.79
N LEU A 2 0.63 8.67 -13.84
CA LEU A 2 0.03 9.34 -12.67
C LEU A 2 1.03 10.17 -11.83
N GLY A 3 2.23 9.64 -11.56
CA GLY A 3 3.28 10.40 -10.85
C GLY A 3 3.71 11.69 -11.54
N ILE A 4 3.84 11.67 -12.87
CA ILE A 4 4.19 12.86 -13.68
C ILE A 4 3.06 13.89 -13.57
N PHE A 5 1.80 13.46 -13.60
CA PHE A 5 0.65 14.32 -13.41
C PHE A 5 0.64 14.99 -12.03
N ASN A 6 0.94 14.25 -10.95
CA ASN A 6 1.02 14.81 -9.59
C ASN A 6 2.13 15.87 -9.46
N VAL A 7 3.29 15.64 -10.07
CA VAL A 7 4.40 16.62 -10.09
C VAL A 7 4.01 17.88 -10.86
N LEU A 8 3.35 17.74 -12.02
CA LEU A 8 2.87 18.87 -12.82
C LEU A 8 1.79 19.69 -12.11
N MET A 9 0.81 19.03 -11.49
CA MET A 9 -0.25 19.70 -10.74
C MET A 9 0.29 20.46 -9.51
N TRP A 10 1.32 19.92 -8.87
CA TRP A 10 2.00 20.63 -7.80
C TRP A 10 2.82 21.82 -8.30
N TYR A 11 3.54 21.67 -9.42
CA TYR A 11 4.24 22.79 -10.04
C TYR A 11 3.28 23.93 -10.38
N PHE A 12 2.09 23.59 -10.88
CA PHE A 12 1.02 24.56 -11.12
C PHE A 12 0.55 25.27 -9.83
N LEU A 13 0.35 24.54 -8.73
CA LEU A 13 0.09 25.14 -7.41
C LEU A 13 1.22 26.09 -6.99
N LEU A 14 2.47 25.70 -7.17
CA LEU A 14 3.64 26.51 -6.80
C LEU A 14 3.67 27.83 -7.57
N VAL A 15 3.44 27.80 -8.88
CA VAL A 15 3.35 29.01 -9.72
C VAL A 15 2.21 29.93 -9.25
N LEU A 16 1.06 29.36 -8.91
CA LEU A 16 -0.08 30.13 -8.38
C LEU A 16 0.24 30.82 -7.05
N TYR A 17 0.96 30.16 -6.14
CA TYR A 17 1.25 30.72 -4.81
C TYR A 17 2.46 31.67 -4.79
N MET A 18 3.47 31.47 -5.66
CA MET A 18 4.59 32.41 -5.82
C MET A 18 4.14 33.76 -6.40
N GLY A 19 3.09 33.77 -7.23
CA GLY A 19 2.51 34.97 -7.83
C GLY A 19 1.72 35.88 -6.87
N GLN A 20 1.56 35.50 -5.59
CA GLN A 20 0.77 36.28 -4.64
C GLN A 20 1.46 37.58 -4.21
N ILE A 21 0.70 38.68 -4.26
CA ILE A 21 1.13 40.02 -3.81
C ILE A 21 0.75 40.19 -2.32
N LYS A 22 1.63 40.79 -1.50
CA LYS A 22 1.37 41.06 -0.08
C LYS A 22 0.16 41.99 0.07
N GLY A 23 -0.92 41.50 0.69
CA GLY A 23 -2.10 42.28 1.07
C GLY A 23 -2.24 42.43 2.59
N VAL A 24 -3.28 43.15 3.04
CA VAL A 24 -3.53 43.48 4.47
C VAL A 24 -3.64 42.25 5.37
N PHE A 25 -4.12 41.12 4.83
CA PHE A 25 -4.25 39.84 5.54
C PHE A 25 -3.05 38.89 5.38
N GLY A 26 -1.94 39.35 4.80
CA GLY A 26 -0.75 38.52 4.54
C GLY A 26 -0.84 37.67 3.26
N LYS A 27 0.17 36.80 3.06
CA LYS A 27 0.20 35.81 1.98
C LYS A 27 -0.40 34.49 2.48
N TYR A 28 -1.02 33.72 1.57
CA TYR A 28 -1.54 32.39 1.89
C TYR A 28 -0.46 31.35 1.58
N GLU A 29 0.03 30.70 2.62
CA GLU A 29 1.06 29.66 2.51
C GLU A 29 0.42 28.29 2.78
N PRO A 30 0.18 27.47 1.74
CA PRO A 30 -0.38 26.13 1.93
C PRO A 30 0.60 25.23 2.67
N LEU A 31 0.08 24.37 3.56
CA LEU A 31 0.92 23.50 4.39
C LEU A 31 1.67 22.48 3.52
N THR A 32 1.03 22.00 2.45
CA THR A 32 1.61 21.06 1.48
C THR A 32 2.86 21.62 0.79
N TYR A 33 2.96 22.95 0.67
CA TYR A 33 4.15 23.63 0.14
C TYR A 33 5.30 23.64 1.15
N ARG A 34 5.02 23.90 2.43
CA ARG A 34 6.05 23.92 3.49
C ARG A 34 6.67 22.55 3.73
N THR A 35 5.90 21.48 3.55
CA THR A 35 6.34 20.10 3.78
C THR A 35 6.93 19.40 2.56
N GLY A 36 6.85 20.00 1.36
CA GLY A 36 7.46 19.43 0.14
C GLY A 36 6.90 18.06 -0.25
N CYS A 37 5.67 17.72 0.16
CA CYS A 37 5.11 16.37 0.10
C CYS A 37 5.02 15.76 -1.30
N THR A 38 5.14 16.55 -2.37
CA THR A 38 4.95 16.11 -3.75
C THR A 38 6.24 15.72 -4.46
N LEU A 39 7.42 16.09 -3.93
CA LEU A 39 8.70 15.54 -4.39
C LEU A 39 8.81 14.03 -4.13
N TRP A 40 7.97 13.50 -3.24
CA TRP A 40 7.89 12.08 -2.89
C TRP A 40 7.14 11.26 -3.96
N GLY A 41 6.29 11.90 -4.77
CA GLY A 41 5.64 11.26 -5.93
C GLY A 41 6.62 10.84 -7.04
N VAL A 42 7.90 11.20 -6.94
CA VAL A 42 8.96 10.71 -7.84
C VAL A 42 9.40 9.28 -7.49
N PHE A 43 9.14 8.79 -6.26
CA PHE A 43 9.47 7.42 -5.85
C PHE A 43 8.62 6.32 -6.54
N ILE A 44 7.77 6.69 -7.49
CA ILE A 44 6.78 5.82 -8.18
C ILE A 44 7.40 4.82 -9.19
N VAL A 45 8.73 4.70 -9.29
CA VAL A 45 9.37 3.94 -10.39
C VAL A 45 9.94 2.56 -10.01
N SER A 46 9.98 2.15 -8.74
CA SER A 46 10.75 0.93 -8.38
C SER A 46 9.97 -0.10 -7.53
N SER A 47 9.80 -1.28 -8.12
CA SER A 47 9.50 -2.63 -7.56
C SER A 47 9.37 -2.79 -6.03
N LEU A 48 8.31 -3.53 -5.63
CA LEU A 48 8.00 -4.26 -4.37
C LEU A 48 8.30 -3.55 -3.03
N GLY A 49 9.52 -3.06 -2.81
CA GLY A 49 9.90 -2.31 -1.62
C GLY A 49 9.33 -0.89 -1.58
N LEU A 50 9.03 -0.27 -2.72
CA LEU A 50 8.46 1.09 -2.75
C LEU A 50 6.93 1.12 -2.69
N ASP A 51 6.22 -0.01 -2.83
CA ASP A 51 4.75 -0.02 -2.75
C ASP A 51 4.25 0.31 -1.34
N ILE A 52 4.91 -0.25 -0.31
CA ILE A 52 4.61 0.06 1.10
C ILE A 52 4.94 1.52 1.41
N LEU A 53 6.10 2.00 0.95
CA LEU A 53 6.49 3.40 1.11
C LEU A 53 5.50 4.34 0.38
N CYS A 54 5.05 3.96 -0.82
CA CYS A 54 4.06 4.68 -1.61
C CYS A 54 2.73 4.82 -0.86
N ILE A 55 2.24 3.71 -0.26
CA ILE A 55 1.02 3.72 0.57
C ILE A 55 1.19 4.66 1.77
N ILE A 56 2.32 4.57 2.51
CA ILE A 56 2.59 5.43 3.66
C ILE A 56 2.64 6.91 3.24
N THR A 57 3.34 7.23 2.16
CA THR A 57 3.45 8.61 1.66
C THR A 57 2.11 9.14 1.15
N GLY A 58 1.31 8.30 0.49
CA GLY A 58 -0.03 8.66 0.03
C GLY A 58 -0.98 8.98 1.18
N LEU A 59 -0.95 8.18 2.26
CA LEU A 59 -1.73 8.45 3.47
C LEU A 59 -1.34 9.77 4.14
N ILE A 60 -0.03 10.05 4.26
CA ILE A 60 0.46 11.32 4.81
C ILE A 60 0.00 12.50 3.95
N ALA A 61 0.06 12.38 2.62
CA ALA A 61 -0.40 13.41 1.69
C ALA A 61 -1.91 13.67 1.79
N ILE A 62 -2.73 12.62 1.94
CA ILE A 62 -4.17 12.74 2.16
C ILE A 62 -4.44 13.50 3.48
N VAL A 63 -3.79 13.12 4.57
CA VAL A 63 -3.96 13.81 5.86
C VAL A 63 -3.58 15.28 5.76
N LEU A 64 -2.44 15.60 5.15
CA LEU A 64 -1.98 16.98 5.02
C LEU A 64 -2.91 17.82 4.13
N THR A 65 -3.40 17.27 3.03
CA THR A 65 -4.36 17.97 2.15
C THR A 65 -5.70 18.19 2.84
N VAL A 66 -6.20 17.24 3.63
CA VAL A 66 -7.43 17.42 4.43
C VAL A 66 -7.23 18.50 5.51
N VAL A 67 -6.08 18.52 6.19
CA VAL A 67 -5.75 19.57 7.17
C VAL A 67 -5.65 20.94 6.49
N GLU A 68 -5.09 21.01 5.28
CA GLU A 68 -5.05 22.24 4.50
C GLU A 68 -6.45 22.72 4.10
N LEU A 69 -7.32 21.81 3.63
CA LEU A 69 -8.69 22.13 3.26
C LEU A 69 -9.56 22.57 4.44
N SER A 70 -9.31 22.04 5.64
CA SER A 70 -10.10 22.36 6.85
C SER A 70 -9.71 23.69 7.50
N LYS A 71 -8.47 24.16 7.35
CA LYS A 71 -8.00 25.43 7.94
C LYS A 71 -8.21 26.61 6.99
N PHE A 72 -9.44 27.12 6.89
CA PHE A 72 -9.68 28.36 6.12
C PHE A 72 -9.37 29.62 6.95
N LYS A 73 -8.25 30.29 6.65
CA LYS A 73 -8.04 31.70 7.03
C LYS A 73 -8.62 32.60 5.95
N THR A 74 -9.34 33.64 6.36
CA THR A 74 -9.86 34.68 5.47
C THR A 74 -8.70 35.39 4.75
N VAL A 75 -8.64 35.24 3.42
CA VAL A 75 -7.60 35.83 2.56
C VAL A 75 -8.09 37.17 1.98
N SER A 76 -7.17 38.12 1.74
CA SER A 76 -7.47 39.39 1.07
C SER A 76 -8.17 39.20 -0.29
N TYR A 77 -9.21 40.01 -0.57
CA TYR A 77 -10.06 39.93 -1.77
C TYR A 77 -9.26 39.88 -3.10
N LYS A 78 -8.15 40.62 -3.17
CA LYS A 78 -7.25 40.64 -4.35
C LYS A 78 -6.60 39.27 -4.66
N ASN A 79 -6.38 38.44 -3.64
CA ASN A 79 -5.80 37.10 -3.77
C ASN A 79 -6.85 35.99 -3.67
N TYR A 80 -8.14 36.36 -3.56
CA TYR A 80 -9.23 35.40 -3.35
C TYR A 80 -9.42 34.46 -4.54
N GLY A 81 -9.31 34.98 -5.78
CA GLY A 81 -9.40 34.17 -7.00
C GLY A 81 -8.31 33.09 -7.07
N GLN A 82 -7.05 33.46 -6.80
CA GLN A 82 -5.95 32.50 -6.77
C GLN A 82 -6.09 31.47 -5.63
N ALA A 83 -6.52 31.90 -4.44
CA ALA A 83 -6.76 31.00 -3.31
C ALA A 83 -7.93 30.03 -3.57
N LYS A 84 -8.95 30.46 -4.32
CA LYS A 84 -10.07 29.59 -4.73
C LYS A 84 -9.60 28.54 -5.74
N LEU A 85 -8.85 28.95 -6.77
CA LEU A 85 -8.31 28.03 -7.78
C LEU A 85 -7.34 27.01 -7.17
N GLY A 86 -6.44 27.45 -6.29
CA GLY A 86 -5.52 26.57 -5.58
C GLY A 86 -6.24 25.51 -4.74
N ARG A 87 -7.39 25.85 -4.12
CA ARG A 87 -8.20 24.86 -3.38
C ARG A 87 -8.90 23.85 -4.28
N GLU A 88 -9.43 24.26 -5.43
CA GLU A 88 -10.01 23.29 -6.37
C GLU A 88 -8.93 22.33 -6.89
N VAL A 89 -7.73 22.84 -7.16
CA VAL A 89 -6.57 21.99 -7.50
C VAL A 89 -6.21 21.04 -6.35
N SER A 90 -6.20 21.49 -5.09
CA SER A 90 -5.97 20.61 -3.93
C SER A 90 -7.06 19.54 -3.76
N ARG A 91 -8.32 19.84 -4.10
CA ARG A 91 -9.41 18.83 -4.12
C ARG A 91 -9.20 17.77 -5.19
N VAL A 92 -8.80 18.20 -6.40
CA VAL A 92 -8.43 17.27 -7.47
C VAL A 92 -7.26 16.40 -7.03
N LEU A 93 -6.24 16.99 -6.39
CA LEU A 93 -5.09 16.27 -5.86
C LEU A 93 -5.50 15.21 -4.83
N LEU A 94 -6.46 15.52 -3.95
CA LEU A 94 -6.98 14.58 -2.95
C LEU A 94 -7.62 13.34 -3.59
N ILE A 95 -8.41 13.53 -4.66
CA ILE A 95 -9.01 12.41 -5.41
C ILE A 95 -7.90 11.56 -6.04
N VAL A 96 -6.88 12.21 -6.59
CA VAL A 96 -5.76 11.54 -7.27
C VAL A 96 -4.90 10.76 -6.29
N TYR A 97 -4.64 11.28 -5.09
CA TYR A 97 -3.95 10.55 -4.02
C TYR A 97 -4.74 9.34 -3.53
N HIS A 98 -6.07 9.46 -3.41
CA HIS A 98 -6.91 8.32 -3.05
C HIS A 98 -6.85 7.22 -4.12
N LEU A 99 -6.87 7.59 -5.40
CA LEU A 99 -6.72 6.67 -6.51
C LEU A 99 -5.35 5.99 -6.51
N GLU A 100 -4.29 6.74 -6.22
CA GLU A 100 -2.92 6.24 -6.14
C GLU A 100 -2.75 5.18 -5.05
N VAL A 101 -3.29 5.44 -3.85
CA VAL A 101 -3.31 4.46 -2.75
C VAL A 101 -4.08 3.20 -3.15
N SER A 102 -5.21 3.33 -3.86
CA SER A 102 -5.99 2.18 -4.34
C SER A 102 -5.23 1.33 -5.38
N ILE A 103 -4.49 1.97 -6.29
CA ILE A 103 -3.68 1.27 -7.29
C ILE A 103 -2.52 0.54 -6.61
N ALA A 104 -1.81 1.21 -5.68
CA ALA A 104 -0.70 0.60 -4.94
C ALA A 104 -1.16 -0.61 -4.11
N LEU A 105 -2.33 -0.50 -3.46
CA LEU A 105 -2.95 -1.61 -2.74
C LEU A 105 -3.27 -2.79 -3.68
N THR A 106 -3.84 -2.52 -4.84
CA THR A 106 -4.17 -3.56 -5.84
C THR A 106 -2.92 -4.27 -6.35
N HIS A 107 -1.85 -3.50 -6.60
CA HIS A 107 -0.56 -4.05 -7.03
C HIS A 107 0.08 -4.92 -5.94
N ALA A 108 0.06 -4.46 -4.68
CA ALA A 108 0.57 -5.22 -3.55
C ALA A 108 -0.15 -6.57 -3.38
N ILE A 109 -1.48 -6.60 -3.55
CA ILE A 109 -2.28 -7.83 -3.50
C ILE A 109 -1.88 -8.78 -4.64
N PHE A 110 -1.78 -8.29 -5.88
CA PHE A 110 -1.41 -9.10 -7.04
C PHE A 110 0.00 -9.71 -6.91
N MET A 111 0.94 -8.92 -6.39
CA MET A 111 2.31 -9.36 -6.18
C MET A 111 2.42 -10.42 -5.08
N CYS A 112 1.63 -10.29 -4.01
CA CYS A 112 1.55 -11.30 -2.96
C CYS A 112 1.10 -12.67 -3.51
N GLY A 113 0.03 -12.69 -4.32
CA GLY A 113 -0.42 -13.92 -5.01
C GLY A 113 0.64 -14.51 -5.93
N SER A 114 1.39 -13.66 -6.64
CA SER A 114 2.48 -14.10 -7.52
C SER A 114 3.65 -14.73 -6.74
N LEU A 115 3.98 -14.20 -5.55
CA LEU A 115 5.00 -14.77 -4.67
C LEU A 115 4.63 -16.17 -4.18
N PHE A 116 3.36 -16.40 -3.84
CA PHE A 116 2.87 -17.71 -3.43
C PHE A 116 2.97 -18.76 -4.55
N ILE A 117 2.55 -18.39 -5.76
CA ILE A 117 2.68 -19.25 -6.95
C ILE A 117 4.16 -19.56 -7.23
N PHE A 118 5.02 -18.55 -7.15
CA PHE A 118 6.46 -18.72 -7.37
C PHE A 118 7.10 -19.61 -6.29
N SER A 119 6.72 -19.44 -5.03
CA SER A 119 7.16 -20.31 -3.91
C SER A 119 6.82 -21.77 -4.18
N GLY A 120 5.58 -22.05 -4.63
CA GLY A 120 5.14 -23.40 -5.01
C GLY A 120 5.83 -23.94 -6.27
N ALA A 121 6.07 -23.10 -7.29
CA ALA A 121 6.78 -23.52 -8.48
C ALA A 121 8.24 -23.91 -8.18
N LEU A 122 8.90 -23.17 -7.30
CA LEU A 122 10.27 -23.47 -6.86
C LEU A 122 10.37 -24.76 -6.06
N THR A 123 9.39 -25.09 -5.23
CA THR A 123 9.41 -26.37 -4.49
C THR A 123 9.28 -27.56 -5.44
N VAL A 124 8.38 -27.47 -6.44
CA VAL A 124 8.26 -28.50 -7.49
C VAL A 124 9.54 -28.59 -8.33
N PHE A 125 10.15 -27.45 -8.67
CA PHE A 125 11.41 -27.43 -9.40
C PHE A 125 12.57 -28.04 -8.59
N ALA A 126 12.63 -27.72 -7.28
CA ALA A 126 13.59 -28.29 -6.35
C ALA A 126 13.43 -29.81 -6.22
N GLN A 127 12.20 -30.32 -6.32
CA GLN A 127 11.94 -31.77 -6.35
C GLN A 127 12.40 -32.41 -7.66
N ARG A 128 12.17 -31.76 -8.81
CA ARG A 128 12.58 -32.31 -10.13
C ARG A 128 14.08 -32.31 -10.35
N ARG A 129 14.79 -31.27 -9.91
CA ARG A 129 16.25 -31.15 -10.04
C ARG A 129 16.86 -30.68 -8.72
N PRO A 130 17.10 -31.60 -7.77
CA PRO A 130 17.60 -31.25 -6.45
C PRO A 130 19.07 -30.82 -6.56
N THR A 131 19.33 -29.52 -6.48
CA THR A 131 20.67 -28.97 -6.25
C THR A 131 20.69 -28.28 -4.89
N MET A 132 21.86 -28.15 -4.28
CA MET A 132 22.00 -27.49 -2.98
C MET A 132 21.52 -26.03 -3.01
N TYR A 133 21.77 -25.33 -4.11
CA TYR A 133 21.31 -23.95 -4.33
C TYR A 133 19.80 -23.89 -4.51
N THR A 134 19.21 -24.75 -5.35
CA THR A 134 17.76 -24.78 -5.58
C THR A 134 16.99 -25.11 -4.30
N MET A 135 17.47 -26.08 -3.50
CA MET A 135 16.87 -26.41 -2.20
C MET A 135 16.98 -25.25 -1.21
N SER A 136 18.13 -24.58 -1.15
CA SER A 136 18.30 -23.43 -0.26
C SER A 136 17.36 -22.29 -0.64
N TYR A 137 17.21 -22.03 -1.94
CA TYR A 137 16.29 -21.00 -2.44
C TYR A 137 14.82 -21.35 -2.14
N ALA A 138 14.41 -22.59 -2.36
CA ALA A 138 13.06 -23.05 -2.02
C ALA A 138 12.77 -22.92 -0.51
N ILE A 139 13.72 -23.25 0.37
CA ILE A 139 13.56 -23.06 1.82
C ILE A 139 13.37 -21.57 2.14
N VAL A 140 14.22 -20.70 1.61
CA VAL A 140 14.16 -19.25 1.88
C VAL A 140 12.83 -18.65 1.42
N VAL A 141 12.39 -18.95 0.19
CA VAL A 141 11.14 -18.40 -0.36
C VAL A 141 9.92 -18.91 0.41
N ASN A 142 9.91 -20.17 0.84
CA ASN A 142 8.79 -20.68 1.66
C ASN A 142 8.79 -20.13 3.09
N ILE A 143 9.95 -19.81 3.68
CA ILE A 143 10.00 -19.11 4.97
C ILE A 143 9.37 -17.73 4.84
N ILE A 144 9.73 -16.98 3.78
CA ILE A 144 9.14 -15.66 3.51
C ILE A 144 7.62 -15.77 3.31
N SER A 145 7.18 -16.74 2.49
CA SER A 145 5.76 -17.04 2.26
C SER A 145 5.01 -17.37 3.55
N SER A 146 5.59 -18.22 4.41
CA SER A 146 5.03 -18.59 5.72
C SER A 146 4.88 -17.38 6.65
N CYS A 147 5.88 -16.49 6.70
CA CYS A 147 5.78 -15.24 7.47
C CYS A 147 4.64 -14.34 6.97
N ILE A 148 4.49 -14.19 5.65
CA ILE A 148 3.43 -13.39 5.04
C ILE A 148 2.05 -13.99 5.35
N ALA A 149 1.89 -15.31 5.21
CA ALA A 149 0.67 -16.02 5.56
C ALA A 149 0.32 -15.87 7.06
N GLY A 150 1.31 -15.94 7.94
CA GLY A 150 1.15 -15.70 9.38
C GLY A 150 0.65 -14.29 9.70
N LEU A 151 1.24 -13.25 9.08
CA LEU A 151 0.76 -11.87 9.21
C LEU A 151 -0.67 -11.70 8.65
N GLY A 152 -0.98 -12.34 7.53
CA GLY A 152 -2.31 -12.34 6.93
C GLY A 152 -3.37 -12.96 7.86
N LEU A 153 -3.07 -14.09 8.50
CA LEU A 153 -3.96 -14.70 9.48
C LEU A 153 -4.20 -13.80 10.68
N LEU A 154 -3.17 -13.15 11.22
CA LEU A 154 -3.33 -12.18 12.32
C LEU A 154 -4.28 -11.05 11.93
N LEU A 155 -4.11 -10.47 10.73
CA LEU A 155 -5.00 -9.41 10.23
C LEU A 155 -6.45 -9.88 10.08
N LEU A 156 -6.67 -11.08 9.50
CA LEU A 156 -8.00 -11.65 9.33
C LEU A 156 -8.67 -11.98 10.68
N THR A 157 -7.91 -12.44 11.68
CA THR A 157 -8.48 -12.64 13.04
C THR A 157 -8.96 -11.34 13.66
N VAL A 158 -8.21 -10.24 13.48
CA VAL A 158 -8.63 -8.92 13.95
C VAL A 158 -9.88 -8.47 13.21
N GLU A 159 -9.93 -8.60 11.89
CA GLU A 159 -11.11 -8.25 11.08
C GLU A 159 -12.36 -9.02 11.52
N LEU A 160 -12.25 -10.36 11.62
CA LEU A 160 -13.36 -11.22 12.05
C LEU A 160 -13.80 -10.90 13.48
N SER A 161 -12.86 -10.60 14.39
CA SER A 161 -13.20 -10.18 15.75
C SER A 161 -14.00 -8.87 15.75
N VAL A 162 -13.56 -7.86 14.98
CA VAL A 162 -14.26 -6.59 14.83
C VAL A 162 -15.65 -6.80 14.24
N ALA A 163 -15.77 -7.63 13.19
CA ALA A 163 -17.04 -7.94 12.56
C ALA A 163 -18.04 -8.64 13.51
N ILE A 164 -17.54 -9.46 14.45
CA ILE A 164 -18.37 -10.15 15.46
C ILE A 164 -18.76 -9.20 16.61
N PHE A 165 -17.82 -8.41 17.13
CA PHE A 165 -18.04 -7.62 18.35
C PHE A 165 -18.72 -6.26 18.12
N LEU A 166 -18.49 -5.61 16.98
CA LEU A 166 -18.90 -4.21 16.77
C LEU A 166 -20.19 -4.04 15.95
N THR A 167 -20.76 -5.12 15.41
CA THR A 167 -21.82 -5.00 14.40
C THR A 167 -23.07 -5.79 14.78
N GLU A 168 -24.08 -5.09 15.32
CA GLU A 168 -25.38 -5.69 15.67
C GLU A 168 -26.36 -5.77 14.49
N THR A 169 -26.20 -4.95 13.44
CA THR A 169 -27.20 -4.85 12.36
C THR A 169 -26.65 -5.36 11.03
N SER A 170 -27.21 -6.49 10.55
CA SER A 170 -26.71 -7.17 9.36
C SER A 170 -27.28 -6.55 8.08
N MET A 171 -26.58 -5.56 7.52
CA MET A 171 -26.73 -5.22 6.10
C MET A 171 -26.21 -6.39 5.25
N TRP A 172 -26.90 -6.73 4.16
CA TRP A 172 -26.58 -7.91 3.33
C TRP A 172 -25.13 -7.89 2.78
N GLN A 173 -24.62 -6.70 2.46
CA GLN A 173 -23.23 -6.47 2.01
C GLN A 173 -22.18 -6.89 3.05
N MET A 174 -22.49 -6.77 4.33
CA MET A 174 -21.56 -7.14 5.40
C MET A 174 -21.55 -8.64 5.65
N ARG A 175 -22.69 -9.31 5.44
CA ARG A 175 -22.79 -10.76 5.55
C ARG A 175 -21.99 -11.46 4.45
N SER A 176 -22.03 -10.94 3.22
CA SER A 176 -21.21 -11.46 2.13
C SER A 176 -19.71 -11.20 2.36
N ALA A 177 -19.34 -10.03 2.89
CA ALA A 177 -17.96 -9.71 3.25
C ALA A 177 -17.40 -10.64 4.33
N LYS A 178 -18.19 -10.94 5.38
CA LYS A 178 -17.81 -11.88 6.43
C LYS A 178 -17.57 -13.30 5.88
N MET A 179 -18.49 -13.80 5.05
CA MET A 179 -18.34 -15.11 4.40
C MET A 179 -17.04 -15.16 3.56
N LEU A 180 -16.75 -14.10 2.82
CA LEU A 180 -15.53 -14.00 2.03
C LEU A 180 -14.27 -14.02 2.92
N SER A 181 -14.25 -13.24 4.01
CA SER A 181 -13.12 -13.21 4.95
C SER A 181 -12.90 -14.57 5.62
N GLU A 182 -13.97 -15.31 5.96
CA GLU A 182 -13.88 -16.69 6.47
C GLU A 182 -13.23 -17.66 5.45
N TYR A 183 -13.58 -17.57 4.17
CA TYR A 183 -12.93 -18.37 3.12
C TYR A 183 -11.45 -18.03 2.98
N VAL A 184 -11.12 -16.73 2.93
CA VAL A 184 -9.73 -16.27 2.82
C VAL A 184 -8.93 -16.77 4.01
N PHE A 185 -9.47 -16.71 5.24
CA PHE A 185 -8.84 -17.24 6.43
C PHE A 185 -8.47 -18.73 6.30
N LEU A 186 -9.41 -19.57 5.85
CA LEU A 186 -9.18 -21.00 5.66
C LEU A 186 -8.09 -21.27 4.60
N PHE A 187 -8.13 -20.56 3.47
CA PHE A 187 -7.12 -20.74 2.42
C PHE A 187 -5.73 -20.26 2.86
N THR A 188 -5.62 -19.15 3.60
CA THR A 188 -4.35 -18.68 4.15
C THR A 188 -3.81 -19.63 5.22
N ALA A 189 -4.67 -20.25 6.05
CA ALA A 189 -4.27 -21.26 7.01
C ALA A 189 -3.75 -22.53 6.32
N LEU A 190 -4.40 -22.96 5.24
CA LEU A 190 -3.94 -24.07 4.41
C LEU A 190 -2.57 -23.77 3.79
N GLU A 191 -2.38 -22.57 3.27
CA GLU A 191 -1.10 -22.13 2.71
C GLU A 191 0.03 -22.14 3.75
N LEU A 192 -0.23 -21.63 4.95
CA LEU A 192 0.73 -21.69 6.05
C LEU A 192 1.10 -23.15 6.39
N PHE A 193 0.11 -24.04 6.42
CA PHE A 193 0.36 -25.45 6.68
C PHE A 193 1.23 -26.10 5.58
N VAL A 194 0.88 -25.90 4.31
CA VAL A 194 1.59 -26.48 3.16
C VAL A 194 3.03 -25.96 3.09
N THR A 195 3.25 -24.66 3.33
CA THR A 195 4.60 -24.06 3.32
C THR A 195 5.47 -24.59 4.46
N CYS A 196 4.92 -24.76 5.66
CA CYS A 196 5.61 -25.40 6.79
C CYS A 196 6.04 -26.84 6.47
N VAL A 197 5.14 -27.63 5.87
CA VAL A 197 5.46 -28.99 5.42
C VAL A 197 6.58 -28.94 4.36
N ALA A 198 6.45 -28.09 3.34
CA ALA A 198 7.45 -27.96 2.28
C ALA A 198 8.85 -27.60 2.83
N ILE A 199 8.93 -26.69 3.81
CA ILE A 199 10.20 -26.33 4.48
C ILE A 199 10.80 -27.56 5.18
N GLN A 200 10.00 -28.32 5.93
CA GLN A 200 10.48 -29.50 6.66
C GLN A 200 11.03 -30.57 5.71
N TRP A 201 10.34 -30.83 4.61
CA TRP A 201 10.78 -31.76 3.56
C TRP A 201 12.07 -31.29 2.89
N ALA A 202 12.13 -30.03 2.48
CA ALA A 202 13.31 -29.46 1.83
C ALA A 202 14.53 -29.46 2.77
N TYR A 203 14.34 -29.16 4.06
CA TYR A 203 15.40 -29.21 5.05
C TYR A 203 15.94 -30.63 5.26
N LYS A 204 15.05 -31.63 5.36
CA LYS A 204 15.44 -33.05 5.50
C LYS A 204 16.23 -33.53 4.28
N ALA A 205 15.79 -33.17 3.07
CA ALA A 205 16.45 -33.54 1.84
C ALA A 205 17.81 -32.85 1.64
N LYS A 206 17.94 -31.58 2.06
CA LYS A 206 19.23 -30.87 2.07
C LYS A 206 20.21 -31.55 3.04
N LYS A 207 19.76 -31.94 4.23
CA LYS A 207 20.58 -32.62 5.24
C LYS A 207 21.09 -33.99 4.77
N SER A 208 20.27 -34.78 4.05
CA SER A 208 20.72 -36.08 3.52
C SER A 208 21.81 -35.94 2.47
N ASN A 209 21.72 -34.94 1.58
CA ASN A 209 22.74 -34.69 0.54
C ASN A 209 24.07 -34.18 1.09
N LEU A 210 24.10 -33.57 2.28
CA LEU A 210 25.33 -33.15 2.97
C LEU A 210 26.08 -34.32 3.63
N ASN A 211 25.39 -35.43 3.90
CA ASN A 211 25.95 -36.58 4.61
C ASN A 211 26.43 -37.70 3.66
N THR A 212 26.26 -37.53 2.35
CA THR A 212 26.77 -38.38 1.25
C THR A 212 27.95 -37.71 0.59
#